data_AF-X1R0A1-F1
#
_entry.id   AF-X1R0A1-F1
#
_cell.length_a   1.000
_cell.length_b   1.000
_cell.length_c   1.000
_cell.angle_alpha   90.00
_cell.angle_beta   90.00
_cell.angle_gamma   90.00
#
_symmetry.space_group_name_H-M   'P 1'
#
loop_
_entity.id
_entity.type
_entity.pdbx_description
1 polymer ?
#
loop_
_entity_poly.entity_id
_entity_poly.type
_entity_poly.pdbx_seq_one_letter_code
_entity_poly.pdbx_strand_id
1 'polypeptide(L)'
;PARFFGGFLADRVKKQQLRFLVGGATLLQAVGLAVFLLNQTIAIIYVWFIIHGIGMGAGFALMAPMRARYFGRKAFGSIAGFSRLFMVPAGVAAPIYLGWVYDTTGSYITAFTLIAILLAFGGVLAAFILPPKPPARVTDIRQFI
;
A
#
# COMPACT_ATOMS: atom_id res chain seq x y z
N PRO A 1 14.33 -5.33 -7.66
CA PRO A 1 14.79 -3.96 -8.03
C PRO A 1 13.99 -2.82 -7.37
N ALA A 2 12.68 -2.65 -7.65
CA ALA A 2 11.90 -1.52 -7.12
C ALA A 2 11.82 -1.46 -5.58
N ARG A 3 11.79 -2.64 -4.92
CA ARG A 3 11.85 -2.73 -3.44
C ARG A 3 13.13 -2.15 -2.84
N PHE A 4 14.27 -2.32 -3.52
CA PHE A 4 15.54 -1.75 -3.07
C PHE A 4 15.54 -0.22 -3.18
N PHE A 5 15.07 0.32 -4.31
CA PHE A 5 14.94 1.77 -4.50
C PHE A 5 13.97 2.41 -3.49
N GLY A 6 12.81 1.79 -3.26
CA GLY A 6 11.85 2.25 -2.25
C GLY A 6 12.43 2.25 -0.84
N GLY A 7 13.21 1.23 -0.48
CA GLY A 7 13.92 1.17 0.80
C GLY A 7 15.00 2.25 0.93
N PHE A 8 15.81 2.46 -0.10
CA PHE A 8 16.83 3.49 -0.12
C PHE A 8 16.26 4.91 0.00
N LEU A 9 15.14 5.18 -0.68
CA LEU A 9 14.38 6.43 -0.52
C LEU A 9 13.79 6.56 0.89
N ALA A 10 13.29 5.47 1.48
CA ALA A 10 12.77 5.47 2.85
C ALA A 10 13.83 5.87 3.89
N ASP A 11 15.08 5.47 3.67
CA ASP A 11 16.18 5.72 4.61
C ASP A 11 16.61 7.18 4.63
N ARG A 12 16.52 7.89 3.50
CA ARG A 12 16.88 9.31 3.39
C ARG A 12 15.77 10.28 3.76
N VAL A 13 14.53 9.80 3.91
CA VAL A 13 13.34 10.63 4.02
C VAL A 13 12.84 10.72 5.46
N LYS A 14 12.42 11.92 5.88
CA LYS A 14 11.97 12.19 7.26
C LYS A 14 10.70 11.41 7.58
N LYS A 15 10.47 11.07 8.86
CA LYS A 15 9.29 10.33 9.35
C LYS A 15 7.97 10.86 8.78
N GLN A 16 7.82 12.18 8.68
CA GLN A 16 6.60 12.85 8.20
C GLN A 16 6.36 12.70 6.68
N GLN A 17 7.40 12.40 5.91
CA GLN A 17 7.35 12.30 4.45
C GLN A 17 7.08 10.85 3.98
N LEU A 18 7.25 9.84 4.84
CA LEU A 18 6.99 8.44 4.50
C LEU A 18 5.54 8.21 4.06
N ARG A 19 4.58 8.91 4.66
CA ARG A 19 3.15 8.83 4.29
C ARG A 19 2.90 9.25 2.83
N PHE A 20 3.59 10.29 2.37
CA PHE A 20 3.47 10.79 1.00
C PHE A 20 4.13 9.86 0.00
N LEU A 21 5.24 9.20 0.39
CA LEU A 21 5.85 8.18 -0.46
C LEU A 21 4.96 6.94 -0.62
N VAL A 22 4.34 6.48 0.46
CA VAL A 22 3.37 5.38 0.41
C VAL A 22 2.15 5.78 -0.43
N GLY A 23 1.57 6.94 -0.15
CA GLY A 23 0.42 7.44 -0.92
C GLY A 23 0.74 7.61 -2.39
N GLY A 24 1.88 8.22 -2.72
CA GLY A 24 2.35 8.37 -4.09
C GLY A 24 2.58 7.04 -4.80
N ALA A 25 3.17 6.05 -4.11
CA ALA A 25 3.36 4.71 -4.67
C ALA A 25 2.04 3.97 -4.92
N THR A 26 1.04 4.15 -4.06
CA THR A 26 -0.31 3.58 -4.25
C THR A 26 -1.08 4.31 -5.34
N LEU A 27 -0.99 5.64 -5.40
CA LEU A 27 -1.58 6.45 -6.47
C LEU A 27 -0.96 6.11 -7.83
N LEU A 28 0.35 5.87 -7.89
CA LEU A 28 1.03 5.44 -9.10
C LEU A 28 0.46 4.11 -9.63
N GLN A 29 0.13 3.17 -8.74
CA GLN A 29 -0.55 1.94 -9.12
C GLN A 29 -1.97 2.20 -9.65
N ALA A 30 -2.72 3.12 -9.03
CA ALA A 30 -4.05 3.51 -9.47
C ALA A 30 -4.01 4.16 -10.87
N VAL A 31 -3.05 5.07 -11.11
CA VAL A 31 -2.85 5.72 -12.41
C VAL A 31 -2.48 4.70 -13.48
N GLY A 32 -1.54 3.79 -13.18
CA GLY A 32 -1.19 2.73 -14.13
C GLY A 32 -2.40 1.89 -14.53
N LEU A 33 -3.24 1.52 -13.55
CA LEU A 33 -4.44 0.72 -13.82
C LEU A 33 -5.51 1.54 -14.57
N ALA A 34 -5.66 2.82 -14.27
CA ALA A 34 -6.56 3.72 -15.00
C ALA A 34 -6.14 3.88 -16.47
N VAL A 35 -4.84 4.02 -16.76
CA VAL A 35 -4.32 4.08 -18.13
C VAL A 35 -4.63 2.79 -18.89
N PHE A 36 -4.48 1.63 -18.24
CA PHE A 36 -4.86 0.34 -18.83
C PHE A 36 -6.37 0.24 -19.12
N LEU A 37 -7.21 0.76 -18.22
CA LEU A 37 -8.66 0.78 -18.41
C LEU A 37 -9.10 1.64 -19.59
N LEU A 38 -8.39 2.73 -19.88
CA LEU A 38 -8.69 3.62 -21.00
C LEU A 38 -8.30 3.03 -22.36
N ASN A 39 -7.22 2.23 -22.41
CA ASN A 39 -6.72 1.67 -23.66
C ASN A 39 -6.16 0.26 -23.45
N GLN A 40 -6.87 -0.73 -23.98
CA GLN A 40 -6.62 -2.16 -23.73
C GLN A 40 -5.72 -2.78 -24.81
N THR A 41 -4.58 -2.16 -25.07
CA THR A 41 -3.59 -2.68 -26.03
C THR A 41 -2.47 -3.42 -25.30
N ILE A 42 -1.83 -4.36 -26.01
CA ILE A 42 -0.70 -5.13 -25.47
C ILE A 42 0.44 -4.21 -25.00
N ALA A 43 0.71 -3.13 -25.76
CA ALA A 43 1.73 -2.15 -25.37
C ALA A 43 1.42 -1.52 -24.00
N ILE A 44 0.16 -1.21 -23.73
CA ILE A 44 -0.25 -0.56 -22.48
C ILE A 44 -0.28 -1.54 -21.31
N ILE A 45 -0.51 -2.83 -21.55
CA ILE A 45 -0.33 -3.86 -20.52
C ILE A 45 1.10 -3.85 -19.98
N TYR A 46 2.12 -3.76 -20.86
CA TYR A 46 3.51 -3.67 -20.42
C TYR A 46 3.80 -2.39 -19.63
N VAL A 47 3.26 -1.24 -20.09
CA VAL A 47 3.38 0.03 -19.38
C VAL A 47 2.75 -0.06 -17.99
N TRP A 48 1.53 -0.58 -17.89
CA TRP A 48 0.86 -0.82 -16.62
C TRP A 48 1.69 -1.75 -15.73
N PHE A 49 2.20 -2.86 -16.25
CA PHE A 49 2.98 -3.83 -15.48
C PHE A 49 4.23 -3.20 -14.86
N ILE A 50 4.94 -2.36 -15.61
CA ILE A 50 6.12 -1.63 -15.13
C ILE A 50 5.73 -0.64 -14.03
N ILE A 51 4.73 0.22 -14.29
CA ILE A 51 4.27 1.24 -13.34
C ILE A 51 3.76 0.59 -12.05
N HIS A 52 2.94 -0.45 -12.19
CA HIS A 52 2.37 -1.20 -11.09
C HIS A 52 3.46 -1.91 -10.28
N GLY A 53 4.44 -2.55 -10.94
CA GLY A 53 5.58 -3.19 -10.29
C GLY A 53 6.44 -2.21 -9.47
N ILE A 54 6.65 -1.00 -9.99
CA ILE A 54 7.37 0.06 -9.26
C ILE A 54 6.58 0.52 -8.04
N GLY A 55 5.30 0.87 -8.22
CA GLY A 55 4.46 1.37 -7.14
C GLY A 55 4.24 0.31 -6.04
N MET A 56 3.96 -0.94 -6.43
CA MET A 56 3.82 -2.05 -5.49
C MET A 56 5.14 -2.30 -4.75
N GLY A 57 6.27 -2.36 -5.48
CA GLY A 57 7.58 -2.59 -4.90
C GLY A 57 7.98 -1.53 -3.88
N ALA A 58 7.79 -0.26 -4.21
CA ALA A 58 8.05 0.86 -3.31
C ALA A 58 7.12 0.82 -2.09
N GLY A 59 5.81 0.60 -2.29
CA GLY A 59 4.82 0.52 -1.22
C GLY A 59 5.16 -0.55 -0.17
N PHE A 60 5.48 -1.77 -0.62
CA PHE A 60 5.88 -2.85 0.30
C PHE A 60 7.16 -2.54 1.08
N ALA A 61 8.15 -1.92 0.42
CA ALA A 61 9.41 -1.55 1.06
C ALA A 61 9.22 -0.46 2.12
N LEU A 62 8.26 0.46 1.93
CA LEU A 62 7.98 1.56 2.83
C LEU A 62 7.13 1.16 4.05
N MET A 63 6.30 0.13 3.94
CA MET A 63 5.41 -0.31 5.02
C MET A 63 6.13 -0.71 6.31
N ALA A 64 7.22 -1.49 6.19
CA ALA A 64 8.00 -1.92 7.35
C ALA A 64 8.69 -0.74 8.09
N PRO A 65 9.47 0.13 7.43
CA PRO A 65 10.09 1.28 8.11
C PRO A 65 9.04 2.29 8.60
N MET A 66 7.91 2.46 7.92
CA MET A 66 6.82 3.32 8.39
C MET A 66 6.25 2.83 9.72
N ARG A 67 5.89 1.54 9.82
CA ARG A 67 5.38 0.95 11.08
C ARG A 67 6.41 1.04 12.21
N ALA A 68 7.67 0.74 11.91
CA ALA A 68 8.76 0.79 12.89
C ALA A 68 9.00 2.22 13.41
N ARG A 69 9.03 3.23 12.54
CA ARG A 69 9.25 4.64 12.92
C ARG A 69 8.01 5.27 13.56
N TYR A 70 6.81 4.83 13.20
CA TYR A 70 5.56 5.39 13.73
C TYR A 70 5.26 4.88 15.13
N PHE A 71 5.25 3.56 15.30
CA PHE A 71 4.76 2.92 16.52
C PHE A 71 5.87 2.33 17.41
N GLY A 72 7.12 2.42 16.97
CA GLY A 72 8.25 1.81 17.66
C GLY A 72 8.28 0.29 17.50
N ARG A 73 9.36 -0.33 18.00
CA ARG A 73 9.61 -1.77 17.83
C ARG A 73 8.72 -2.67 18.69
N LYS A 74 8.25 -2.18 19.86
CA LYS A 74 7.46 -2.99 20.81
C LYS A 74 6.08 -3.37 20.26
N ALA A 75 5.38 -2.45 19.61
CA ALA A 75 4.04 -2.69 19.06
C ALA A 75 4.06 -3.19 17.60
N PHE A 76 5.24 -3.32 16.98
CA PHE A 76 5.38 -3.64 15.56
C PHE A 76 4.69 -4.98 15.20
N GLY A 77 4.95 -6.02 15.99
CA GLY A 77 4.40 -7.36 15.77
C GLY A 77 2.87 -7.39 15.88
N SER A 78 2.32 -6.77 16.93
CA SER A 78 0.88 -6.69 17.16
C SER A 78 0.16 -5.93 16.03
N ILE A 79 0.71 -4.79 15.59
CA ILE A 79 0.15 -4.01 14.48
C ILE A 79 0.24 -4.79 13.16
N ALA A 80 1.36 -5.45 12.90
CA ALA A 80 1.53 -6.27 11.72
C ALA A 80 0.53 -7.44 11.71
N GLY A 81 0.35 -8.14 12.83
CA GLY A 81 -0.62 -9.21 13.00
C GLY A 81 -2.06 -8.74 12.84
N PHE A 82 -2.44 -7.62 13.49
CA PHE A 82 -3.77 -7.03 13.35
C PHE A 82 -4.06 -6.60 11.90
N SER A 83 -3.07 -6.02 11.21
CA SER A 83 -3.21 -5.67 9.79
C SER A 83 -3.45 -6.92 8.91
N ARG A 84 -2.84 -8.06 9.26
CA ARG A 84 -3.02 -9.32 8.52
C ARG A 84 -4.44 -9.85 8.62
N LEU A 85 -5.16 -9.58 9.72
CA LEU A 85 -6.55 -9.99 9.90
C LEU A 85 -7.46 -9.45 8.80
N PHE A 86 -7.19 -8.25 8.28
CA PHE A 86 -7.93 -7.66 7.17
C PHE A 86 -7.36 -8.05 5.81
N MET A 87 -6.03 -8.12 5.68
CA MET A 87 -5.38 -8.41 4.40
C MET A 87 -5.65 -9.84 3.90
N VAL A 88 -5.67 -10.84 4.80
CA VAL A 88 -5.80 -12.25 4.39
C VAL A 88 -7.19 -12.54 3.80
N PRO A 89 -8.31 -12.20 4.47
CA PRO A 89 -9.64 -12.39 3.89
C PRO A 89 -9.83 -11.61 2.58
N ALA A 90 -9.33 -10.37 2.51
CA ALA A 90 -9.36 -9.58 1.28
C ALA A 90 -8.59 -10.26 0.13
N GLY A 91 -7.44 -10.87 0.43
CA GLY A 91 -6.65 -11.64 -0.54
C GLY A 91 -7.36 -12.89 -1.06
N VAL A 92 -8.21 -13.52 -0.24
CA VAL A 92 -9.05 -14.65 -0.66
C VAL A 92 -10.27 -14.18 -1.45
N ALA A 93 -10.91 -13.09 -1.01
CA ALA A 93 -12.09 -12.53 -1.65
C ALA A 93 -11.80 -11.93 -3.04
N ALA A 94 -10.62 -11.35 -3.25
CA ALA A 94 -10.24 -10.70 -4.51
C ALA A 94 -10.37 -11.59 -5.76
N PRO A 95 -9.76 -12.80 -5.83
CA PRO A 95 -9.90 -13.68 -6.99
C PRO A 95 -11.33 -14.20 -7.17
N ILE A 96 -12.06 -14.45 -6.07
CA ILE A 96 -13.46 -14.90 -6.12
C ILE A 96 -14.33 -13.81 -6.76
N TYR A 97 -14.17 -12.56 -6.31
CA TYR A 97 -14.87 -11.41 -6.88
C TYR A 97 -14.53 -11.20 -8.37
N LEU A 98 -13.24 -11.28 -8.73
CA LEU A 98 -12.80 -11.15 -10.12
C LEU A 98 -13.43 -12.23 -11.03
N GLY A 99 -13.47 -13.48 -10.57
CA GLY A 99 -14.11 -14.57 -11.30
C GLY A 99 -15.62 -14.34 -11.47
N TRP A 100 -16.31 -14.01 -10.38
CA TRP A 100 -17.75 -13.75 -10.40
C TRP A 100 -18.14 -12.57 -11.33
N VAL A 101 -17.35 -11.50 -11.33
CA VAL A 101 -17.59 -10.37 -12.26
C VAL A 101 -17.38 -10.80 -13.70
N TYR A 102 -16.36 -11.62 -13.99
CA TYR A 102 -16.15 -12.13 -15.33
C TYR A 102 -17.28 -13.06 -15.77
N ASP A 103 -17.75 -13.95 -14.90
CA ASP A 103 -18.84 -14.88 -15.20
C ASP A 103 -20.16 -14.15 -15.48
N THR A 104 -20.40 -13.01 -14.82
CA THR A 104 -21.64 -12.23 -14.97
C THR A 104 -21.60 -11.19 -16.08
N THR A 105 -20.46 -10.56 -16.33
CA THR A 105 -20.34 -9.46 -17.31
C THR A 105 -19.59 -9.84 -18.58
N GLY A 106 -18.89 -10.98 -18.58
CA GLY A 106 -17.97 -11.39 -19.64
C GLY A 106 -16.70 -10.53 -19.74
N SER A 107 -16.45 -9.64 -18.78
CA SER A 107 -15.36 -8.65 -18.85
C SER A 107 -14.74 -8.36 -17.48
N TYR A 108 -13.44 -8.07 -17.46
CA TYR A 108 -12.74 -7.66 -16.23
C TYR A 108 -12.77 -6.15 -15.98
N ILE A 109 -13.30 -5.34 -16.91
CA ILE A 109 -13.28 -3.87 -16.82
C ILE A 109 -13.97 -3.41 -15.53
N THR A 110 -15.14 -3.96 -15.21
CA THR A 110 -15.91 -3.59 -14.01
C THR A 110 -15.17 -3.97 -12.72
N ALA A 111 -14.43 -5.08 -12.71
CA ALA A 111 -13.64 -5.47 -11.55
C ALA A 111 -12.40 -4.58 -11.38
N PHE A 112 -11.69 -4.31 -12.48
CA PHE A 112 -10.49 -3.48 -12.46
C PHE A 112 -10.79 -2.00 -12.19
N THR A 113 -11.94 -1.49 -12.62
CA THR A 113 -12.40 -0.13 -12.26
C THR A 113 -12.62 0.01 -10.76
N LEU A 114 -13.29 -0.97 -10.12
CA LEU A 114 -13.43 -0.98 -8.67
C LEU A 114 -12.07 -1.01 -7.96
N ILE A 115 -11.15 -1.87 -8.43
CA ILE A 115 -9.79 -1.95 -7.88
C ILE A 115 -9.05 -0.62 -8.04
N ALA A 116 -9.18 0.05 -9.19
CA ALA A 116 -8.56 1.36 -9.43
C ALA A 116 -9.10 2.43 -8.47
N ILE A 117 -10.41 2.44 -8.21
CA ILE A 117 -11.04 3.36 -7.25
C ILE A 117 -10.53 3.09 -5.83
N LEU A 118 -10.47 1.82 -5.42
CA LEU A 118 -9.96 1.44 -4.10
C LEU A 118 -8.48 1.81 -3.92
N LEU A 119 -7.66 1.63 -4.95
CA LEU A 119 -6.26 2.06 -4.96
C LEU A 119 -6.14 3.59 -4.86
N ALA A 120 -6.93 4.33 -5.64
CA ALA A 120 -6.93 5.79 -5.58
C ALA A 120 -7.35 6.29 -4.19
N PHE A 121 -8.44 5.73 -3.64
CA PHE A 121 -8.93 6.04 -2.31
C PHE A 121 -7.88 5.71 -1.23
N GLY A 122 -7.26 4.54 -1.29
CA GLY A 122 -6.18 4.14 -0.38
C GLY A 122 -4.95 5.05 -0.48
N GLY A 123 -4.60 5.50 -1.68
CA GLY A 123 -3.52 6.45 -1.91
C GLY A 123 -3.79 7.83 -1.31
N VAL A 124 -5.03 8.32 -1.44
CA VAL A 124 -5.47 9.58 -0.80
C VAL A 124 -5.50 9.44 0.72
N LEU A 125 -6.08 8.36 1.25
CA LEU A 125 -6.10 8.07 2.69
C LEU A 125 -4.69 8.00 3.29
N ALA A 126 -3.71 7.49 2.54
CA ALA A 126 -2.33 7.44 2.99
C ALA A 126 -1.76 8.84 3.31
N ALA A 127 -2.18 9.89 2.61
CA ALA A 127 -1.76 11.26 2.90
C ALA A 127 -2.27 11.75 4.27
N PHE A 128 -3.41 11.23 4.73
CA PHE A 128 -3.99 11.55 6.03
C PHE A 128 -3.42 10.72 7.19
N ILE A 129 -2.52 9.76 6.93
CA ILE A 129 -1.89 8.99 8.01
C ILE A 129 -0.93 9.92 8.77
N LEU A 130 -1.37 10.39 9.93
CA LEU A 130 -0.52 11.19 10.81
C LEU A 130 0.44 10.30 11.59
N PRO A 131 1.72 10.69 11.72
CA PRO A 131 2.61 10.03 12.65
C PRO A 131 2.04 10.17 14.07
N PRO A 132 1.97 9.07 14.86
CA PRO A 132 1.48 9.17 16.23
C PRO A 132 2.37 10.12 17.03
N LYS A 133 1.74 10.95 17.88
CA LYS A 133 2.46 11.83 18.79
C LYS A 133 3.36 10.96 19.70
N PRO A 134 4.62 11.35 19.93
CA PRO A 134 5.47 10.64 20.88
C PRO A 134 4.74 10.51 22.23
N PRO A 135 4.82 9.35 22.91
CA PRO A 135 4.22 9.21 24.23
C PRO A 135 4.82 10.26 25.17
N ALA A 136 3.96 10.98 25.91
CA ALA A 136 4.37 12.07 26.79
C ALA A 136 5.27 11.62 27.96
N ARG A 137 5.29 10.32 28.27
CA ARG A 137 6.25 9.67 29.16
C ARG A 137 6.96 8.55 28.43
N VAL A 138 8.29 8.62 28.42
CA VAL A 138 9.13 7.43 28.22
C VAL A 138 8.97 6.61 29.48
N THR A 139 8.18 5.54 29.43
CA THR A 139 8.06 4.63 30.58
C THR A 139 9.42 4.00 30.82
N ASP A 140 10.12 4.48 31.84
CA ASP A 140 11.38 3.89 32.28
C ASP A 140 11.05 2.55 32.96
N ILE A 141 11.69 1.48 32.50
CA ILE A 141 11.46 0.12 33.02
C ILE A 141 11.82 0.05 34.50
N ARG A 142 12.67 0.97 34.98
CA ARG A 142 13.03 1.16 36.39
C ARG A 142 11.88 1.64 37.29
N GLN A 143 10.72 2.02 36.75
CA GLN A 143 9.55 2.37 37.55
C GLN A 143 8.73 1.16 38.01
N PHE A 144 9.03 -0.03 37.49
CA PHE A 144 8.36 -1.28 37.85
C PHE A 144 9.23 -2.23 38.69
N ILE A 145 10.48 -1.84 38.99
CA ILE A 145 11.42 -2.55 39.85
C ILE A 145 11.61 -1.72 41.12
#